data_AF-A0A5B8U7C1-F1
#
_entry.id   AF-A0A5B8U7C1-F1
#
_cell.length_a   1.000
_cell.length_b   1.000
_cell.length_c   1.000
_cell.angle_alpha   90.00
_cell.angle_beta   90.00
_cell.angle_gamma   90.00
#
_symmetry.space_group_name_H-M   'P 1'
#
loop_
_entity.id
_entity.type
_entity.pdbx_description
1 polymer ?
#
loop_
_entity_poly.entity_id
_entity_poly.type
_entity_poly.pdbx_seq_one_letter_code
_entity_poly.pdbx_strand_id
1 'polypeptide(L)'
;MRTARRAAAVLTAAVTAVGALATTATAGPAPARVHLRGTAYEFDNVGVRLAGATIHVAELPAVTARAAADGTYDLAVPAHATVTPYITAAGHHTIHLQTFRTAGADLANVNFQTPSQDIYRALVALLGVPVDAAGDPAACAIVSTFSTRDVRDLGFAGFIGYGAHGVAGATASTTPALPPPTYFNAQVIPDPAQAVSSADGGVVWTGVPAGVYTVRAQHPSTRFASFVATCRPGRVINANPPWGLHELGLADPARISASWRTGAPVPVLRRLRVDGLPPGARVRVRCTGPRCVLRRLTITPAAGVTGVDVAGSLPPAALRLRAGQTLEVSVAAHRYDTTLVRWRGTAGAAPRAVRRCVALGSSGPPAPC
;
A
#
# COMPACT_ATOMS: atom_id res chain seq x y z
N MET A 1 -54.54 -24.23 74.36
CA MET A 1 -53.87 -25.41 74.96
C MET A 1 -52.43 -25.48 74.49
N ARG A 2 -51.48 -25.51 75.44
CA ARG A 2 -50.08 -26.01 75.38
C ARG A 2 -49.16 -25.47 74.26
N THR A 3 -48.29 -24.48 74.51
CA THR A 3 -46.91 -24.55 75.07
C THR A 3 -45.87 -25.34 74.25
N ALA A 4 -44.86 -24.63 73.69
CA ALA A 4 -43.43 -25.03 73.63
C ALA A 4 -42.60 -23.84 73.06
N ARG A 5 -41.90 -23.03 73.88
CA ARG A 5 -40.47 -23.11 74.25
C ARG A 5 -39.51 -23.12 73.05
N ARG A 6 -38.87 -21.97 72.77
CA ARG A 6 -37.47 -21.58 73.10
C ARG A 6 -36.39 -22.27 72.24
N ALA A 7 -35.62 -21.46 71.50
CA ALA A 7 -34.15 -21.43 71.59
C ALA A 7 -33.61 -20.23 70.81
N ALA A 8 -32.94 -19.32 71.51
CA ALA A 8 -32.10 -18.28 70.94
C ALA A 8 -30.75 -18.90 70.57
N ALA A 9 -30.24 -18.59 69.37
CA ALA A 9 -28.87 -18.86 68.98
C ALA A 9 -28.24 -17.53 68.54
N VAL A 10 -27.32 -17.03 69.36
CA VAL A 10 -26.43 -15.92 69.05
C VAL A 10 -25.38 -16.47 68.10
N LEU A 11 -25.35 -15.97 66.85
CA LEU A 11 -24.30 -16.28 65.89
C LEU A 11 -23.41 -15.05 65.72
N THR A 12 -22.22 -15.11 66.32
CA THR A 12 -21.15 -14.12 66.19
C THR A 12 -20.51 -14.29 64.82
N ALA A 13 -20.78 -13.38 63.87
CA ALA A 13 -20.14 -13.38 62.56
C ALA A 13 -18.76 -12.69 62.65
N ALA A 14 -17.69 -13.47 62.52
CA ALA A 14 -16.34 -12.96 62.32
C ALA A 14 -16.21 -12.41 60.89
N VAL A 15 -15.92 -11.11 60.78
CA VAL A 15 -15.62 -10.44 59.50
C VAL A 15 -14.15 -10.67 59.17
N THR A 16 -13.87 -11.60 58.27
CA THR A 16 -12.55 -11.79 57.65
C THR A 16 -12.42 -10.78 56.50
N ALA A 17 -11.58 -9.75 56.69
CA ALA A 17 -11.20 -8.82 55.64
C ALA A 17 -10.30 -9.52 54.61
N VAL A 18 -10.89 -9.94 53.48
CA VAL A 18 -10.12 -10.37 52.29
C VAL A 18 -9.62 -9.11 51.58
N GLY A 19 -8.34 -8.80 51.76
CA GLY A 19 -7.65 -7.76 51.01
C GLY A 19 -7.61 -8.12 49.53
N ALA A 20 -8.43 -7.44 48.72
CA ALA A 20 -8.36 -7.52 47.27
C ALA A 20 -7.07 -6.85 46.78
N LEU A 21 -6.05 -7.66 46.50
CA LEU A 21 -4.89 -7.24 45.72
C LEU A 21 -5.37 -6.92 44.30
N ALA A 22 -5.63 -5.64 44.03
CA ALA A 22 -5.86 -5.13 42.70
C ALA A 22 -4.56 -5.25 41.90
N THR A 23 -4.38 -6.34 41.18
CA THR A 23 -3.37 -6.45 40.13
C THR A 23 -3.74 -5.44 39.04
N THR A 24 -3.09 -4.27 39.05
CA THR A 24 -3.12 -3.35 37.92
C THR A 24 -2.49 -4.05 36.74
N ALA A 25 -3.31 -4.65 35.89
CA ALA A 25 -2.87 -5.16 34.60
C ALA A 25 -2.34 -3.97 33.80
N THR A 26 -1.02 -3.85 33.73
CA THR A 26 -0.35 -2.94 32.80
C THR A 26 -0.79 -3.33 31.40
N ALA A 27 -1.67 -2.53 30.80
CA ALA A 27 -2.05 -2.66 29.42
C ALA A 27 -0.77 -2.64 28.58
N GLY A 28 -0.51 -3.74 27.87
CA GLY A 28 0.60 -3.80 26.92
C GLY A 28 0.51 -2.68 25.89
N PRO A 29 1.63 -2.29 25.25
CA PRO A 29 1.60 -1.29 24.20
C PRO A 29 0.58 -1.68 23.12
N ALA A 30 -0.25 -0.72 22.71
CA ALA A 30 -1.23 -0.93 21.66
C ALA A 30 -0.55 -1.52 20.41
N PRO A 31 -1.17 -2.50 19.72
CA PRO A 31 -0.57 -3.09 18.54
C PRO A 31 -0.29 -2.00 17.50
N ALA A 32 0.89 -2.06 16.88
CA ALA A 32 1.29 -1.11 15.85
C ALA A 32 0.25 -1.11 14.72
N ARG A 33 -0.06 0.08 14.20
CA ARG A 33 -1.03 0.28 13.11
C ARG A 33 -0.35 0.91 11.90
N VAL A 34 -0.93 0.66 10.74
CA VAL A 34 -0.54 1.22 9.45
C VAL A 34 -1.78 1.70 8.72
N HIS A 35 -1.59 2.59 7.76
CA HIS A 35 -2.67 3.31 7.11
C HIS A 35 -2.81 2.91 5.63
N LEU A 36 -4.02 2.59 5.22
CA LEU A 36 -4.42 2.44 3.82
C LEU A 36 -5.13 3.73 3.42
N ARG A 37 -4.56 4.45 2.45
CA ARG A 37 -5.09 5.74 1.97
C ARG A 37 -5.38 5.69 0.49
N GLY A 38 -6.49 6.26 0.09
CA GLY A 38 -6.88 6.35 -1.31
C GLY A 38 -8.09 7.26 -1.52
N THR A 39 -8.65 7.20 -2.71
CA THR A 39 -9.85 7.95 -3.10
C THR A 39 -10.94 6.99 -3.57
N ALA A 40 -12.17 7.20 -3.13
CA ALA A 40 -13.36 6.51 -3.61
C ALA A 40 -14.06 7.34 -4.70
N TYR A 41 -14.28 6.73 -5.85
CA TYR A 41 -14.87 7.38 -7.03
C TYR A 41 -15.70 6.41 -7.87
N GLU A 42 -16.56 6.94 -8.73
CA GLU A 42 -17.40 6.16 -9.63
C GLU A 42 -16.57 5.57 -10.78
N PHE A 43 -16.78 4.29 -11.08
CA PHE A 43 -16.25 3.66 -12.30
C PHE A 43 -16.84 4.35 -13.53
N ASP A 44 -16.02 4.54 -14.57
CA ASP A 44 -16.38 5.26 -15.81
C ASP A 44 -16.68 6.78 -15.65
N ASN A 45 -16.66 7.31 -14.42
CA ASN A 45 -16.82 8.75 -14.17
C ASN A 45 -15.91 9.23 -13.04
N VAL A 46 -14.66 9.52 -13.39
CA VAL A 46 -13.63 10.00 -12.45
C VAL A 46 -13.94 11.37 -11.84
N GLY A 47 -14.96 12.08 -12.32
CA GLY A 47 -15.44 13.34 -11.73
C GLY A 47 -16.31 13.13 -10.49
N VAL A 48 -16.95 11.97 -10.35
CA VAL A 48 -17.86 11.67 -9.25
C VAL A 48 -17.09 11.07 -8.08
N ARG A 49 -17.05 11.80 -6.95
CA ARG A 49 -16.46 11.35 -5.68
C ARG A 49 -17.53 10.74 -4.79
N LEU A 50 -17.20 9.61 -4.16
CA LEU A 50 -18.14 8.88 -3.32
C LEU A 50 -18.05 9.37 -1.87
N ALA A 51 -18.40 10.64 -1.66
CA ALA A 51 -18.43 11.25 -0.34
C ALA A 51 -19.34 10.47 0.62
N GLY A 52 -18.87 10.25 1.86
CA GLY A 52 -19.63 9.53 2.89
C GLY A 52 -19.68 8.02 2.72
N ALA A 53 -19.14 7.46 1.63
CA ALA A 53 -18.97 6.02 1.47
C ALA A 53 -18.21 5.42 2.65
N THR A 54 -18.56 4.19 3.03
CA THR A 54 -17.91 3.50 4.15
C THR A 54 -16.97 2.43 3.61
N ILE A 55 -15.72 2.50 4.02
CA ILE A 55 -14.67 1.55 3.73
C ILE A 55 -14.57 0.60 4.92
N HIS A 56 -14.55 -0.69 4.65
CA HIS A 56 -14.53 -1.78 5.62
C HIS A 56 -13.34 -2.70 5.34
N VAL A 57 -13.05 -3.62 6.27
CA VAL A 57 -12.07 -4.71 6.08
C VAL A 57 -12.75 -6.04 6.33
N ALA A 58 -12.74 -6.93 5.34
CA ALA A 58 -13.46 -8.20 5.42
C ALA A 58 -13.01 -9.10 6.58
N GLU A 59 -11.73 -9.07 6.94
CA GLU A 59 -11.14 -9.84 8.02
C GLU A 59 -11.33 -9.17 9.39
N LEU A 60 -11.65 -7.87 9.41
CA LEU A 60 -11.74 -7.04 10.61
C LEU A 60 -13.01 -6.16 10.57
N PRO A 61 -14.21 -6.73 10.79
CA PRO A 61 -15.47 -6.03 10.59
C PRO A 61 -15.66 -4.75 11.43
N ALA A 62 -14.97 -4.64 12.57
CA ALA A 62 -15.01 -3.45 13.41
C ALA A 62 -14.14 -2.29 12.87
N VAL A 63 -13.27 -2.56 11.91
CA VAL A 63 -12.34 -1.59 11.32
C VAL A 63 -12.98 -0.97 10.09
N THR A 64 -13.32 0.31 10.21
CA THR A 64 -13.95 1.08 9.13
C THR A 64 -13.34 2.48 9.02
N ALA A 65 -13.56 3.11 7.87
CA ALA A 65 -13.30 4.52 7.63
C ALA A 65 -14.41 5.10 6.75
N ARG A 66 -14.62 6.42 6.81
CA ARG A 66 -15.54 7.13 5.91
C ARG A 66 -14.75 7.95 4.90
N ALA A 67 -15.20 7.93 3.65
CA ALA A 67 -14.69 8.83 2.63
C ALA A 67 -15.14 10.26 2.93
N ALA A 68 -14.20 11.20 2.87
CA ALA A 68 -14.43 12.63 3.00
C ALA A 68 -15.19 13.19 1.78
N ALA A 69 -15.51 14.49 1.81
CA ALA A 69 -16.25 15.17 0.73
C ALA A 69 -15.53 15.10 -0.62
N ASP A 70 -14.20 15.10 -0.62
CA ASP A 70 -13.37 14.96 -1.82
C ASP A 70 -13.14 13.48 -2.23
N GLY A 71 -13.83 12.53 -1.57
CA GLY A 71 -13.71 11.09 -1.78
C GLY A 71 -12.49 10.44 -1.13
N THR A 72 -11.58 11.22 -0.51
CA THR A 72 -10.39 10.65 0.13
C THR A 72 -10.74 9.89 1.42
N TYR A 73 -9.98 8.87 1.76
CA TYR A 73 -10.14 8.15 3.02
C TYR A 73 -8.78 7.76 3.62
N ASP A 74 -8.76 7.56 4.93
CA ASP A 74 -7.63 7.01 5.68
C ASP A 74 -8.13 5.89 6.61
N LEU A 75 -7.77 4.65 6.29
CA LEU A 75 -8.15 3.45 7.02
C LEU A 75 -6.95 2.90 7.80
N ALA A 76 -6.99 3.02 9.13
CA ALA A 76 -5.98 2.42 10.00
C ALA A 76 -6.27 0.95 10.28
N VAL A 77 -5.31 0.07 10.01
CA VAL A 77 -5.38 -1.39 10.23
C VAL A 77 -4.16 -1.87 11.03
N PRO A 78 -4.19 -3.06 11.65
CA PRO A 78 -3.02 -3.60 12.32
C PRO A 78 -1.82 -3.75 11.35
N ALA A 79 -0.63 -3.44 11.85
CA ALA A 79 0.61 -3.72 11.15
C ALA A 79 0.76 -5.24 10.94
N HIS A 80 1.33 -5.64 9.80
CA HIS A 80 1.53 -7.04 9.40
C HIS A 80 0.24 -7.87 9.28
N ALA A 81 -0.91 -7.23 9.08
CA ALA A 81 -2.17 -7.90 8.84
C ALA A 81 -2.39 -8.25 7.36
N THR A 82 -3.24 -9.25 7.14
CA THR A 82 -3.93 -9.49 5.86
C THR A 82 -5.22 -8.70 5.86
N VAL A 83 -5.43 -7.87 4.84
CA VAL A 83 -6.61 -7.01 4.74
C VAL A 83 -7.17 -7.02 3.32
N THR A 84 -8.47 -7.26 3.20
CA THR A 84 -9.26 -7.12 1.97
C THR A 84 -10.24 -5.97 2.17
N PRO A 85 -9.86 -4.73 1.81
CA PRO A 85 -10.75 -3.59 1.90
C PRO A 85 -11.94 -3.73 0.98
N TYR A 86 -13.12 -3.31 1.41
CA TYR A 86 -14.30 -3.21 0.54
C TYR A 86 -15.08 -1.94 0.85
N ILE A 87 -15.89 -1.49 -0.10
CA ILE A 87 -16.62 -0.22 -0.02
C ILE A 87 -18.12 -0.45 -0.14
N THR A 88 -18.89 0.25 0.70
CA THR A 88 -20.34 0.38 0.56
C THR A 88 -20.68 1.85 0.34
N ALA A 89 -21.40 2.16 -0.74
CA ALA A 89 -21.86 3.49 -1.09
C ALA A 89 -23.27 3.44 -1.66
N ALA A 90 -24.12 4.41 -1.31
CA ALA A 90 -25.49 4.48 -1.83
C ALA A 90 -25.48 4.60 -3.36
N GLY A 91 -26.38 3.88 -4.03
CA GLY A 91 -26.48 3.87 -5.50
C GLY A 91 -25.34 3.13 -6.23
N HIS A 92 -24.41 2.52 -5.50
CA HIS A 92 -23.24 1.83 -6.06
C HIS A 92 -23.21 0.36 -5.62
N HIS A 93 -22.61 -0.49 -6.45
CA HIS A 93 -22.40 -1.89 -6.11
C HIS A 93 -21.18 -2.05 -5.21
N THR A 94 -21.24 -3.00 -4.27
CA THR A 94 -20.13 -3.25 -3.35
C THR A 94 -18.97 -3.90 -4.10
N ILE A 95 -17.78 -3.31 -4.01
CA ILE A 95 -16.56 -3.94 -4.52
C ILE A 95 -15.56 -4.15 -3.39
N HIS A 96 -14.76 -5.20 -3.54
CA HIS A 96 -13.62 -5.50 -2.71
C HIS A 96 -12.35 -5.20 -3.50
N LEU A 97 -11.31 -4.69 -2.87
CA LEU A 97 -10.01 -4.58 -3.52
C LEU A 97 -9.26 -5.92 -3.45
N GLN A 98 -8.07 -5.96 -4.05
CA GLN A 98 -7.13 -7.05 -3.78
C GLN A 98 -6.85 -7.21 -2.28
N THR A 99 -6.46 -8.42 -1.89
CA THR A 99 -6.02 -8.71 -0.53
C THR A 99 -4.57 -8.24 -0.35
N PHE A 100 -4.36 -7.29 0.55
CA PHE A 100 -3.05 -6.76 0.89
C PHE A 100 -2.46 -7.49 2.10
N ARG A 101 -1.13 -7.59 2.11
CA ARG A 101 -0.35 -7.86 3.33
C ARG A 101 0.38 -6.58 3.69
N THR A 102 0.05 -5.97 4.82
CA THR A 102 0.55 -4.61 5.11
C THR A 102 2.03 -4.57 5.45
N ALA A 103 2.63 -5.68 5.89
CA ALA A 103 4.06 -5.82 6.15
C ALA A 103 4.68 -4.71 7.04
N GLY A 104 3.86 -4.04 7.86
CA GLY A 104 4.30 -2.96 8.74
C GLY A 104 4.49 -1.61 8.04
N ALA A 105 3.94 -1.43 6.84
CA ALA A 105 4.01 -0.18 6.08
C ALA A 105 2.65 0.34 5.65
N ASP A 106 2.58 1.66 5.48
CA ASP A 106 1.41 2.34 4.93
C ASP A 106 1.24 2.01 3.44
N LEU A 107 0.01 2.00 2.97
CA LEU A 107 -0.32 1.84 1.55
C LEU A 107 -0.99 3.12 1.07
N ALA A 108 -0.43 3.70 0.01
CA ALA A 108 -0.96 4.89 -0.64
C ALA A 108 -1.71 4.53 -1.93
N ASN A 109 -2.55 5.44 -2.39
CA ASN A 109 -3.33 5.30 -3.62
C ASN A 109 -4.14 3.99 -3.69
N VAL A 110 -4.64 3.51 -2.55
CA VAL A 110 -5.54 2.36 -2.46
C VAL A 110 -6.93 2.82 -2.89
N ASN A 111 -7.11 3.14 -4.17
CA ASN A 111 -8.32 3.78 -4.66
C ASN A 111 -9.46 2.77 -4.84
N PHE A 112 -10.70 3.20 -4.66
CA PHE A 112 -11.89 2.42 -5.02
C PHE A 112 -12.50 2.99 -6.30
N GLN A 113 -12.54 2.17 -7.34
CA GLN A 113 -13.24 2.47 -8.59
C GLN A 113 -14.55 1.68 -8.62
N THR A 114 -15.63 2.29 -8.14
CA THR A 114 -16.86 1.57 -7.78
C THR A 114 -17.94 1.81 -8.84
N PRO A 115 -18.50 0.77 -9.47
CA PRO A 115 -19.59 0.96 -10.43
C PRO A 115 -20.87 1.42 -9.74
N SER A 116 -21.58 2.33 -10.41
CA SER A 116 -22.99 2.56 -10.09
C SER A 116 -23.79 1.26 -10.29
N GLN A 117 -24.94 1.15 -9.65
CA GLN A 117 -25.78 -0.05 -9.74
C GLN A 117 -26.23 -0.34 -11.20
N ASP A 118 -26.49 0.70 -12.00
CA ASP A 118 -26.85 0.54 -13.41
C ASP A 118 -25.70 0.00 -14.25
N ILE A 119 -24.50 0.56 -14.09
CA ILE A 119 -23.31 0.09 -14.80
C ILE A 119 -22.96 -1.34 -14.39
N TYR A 120 -23.06 -1.65 -13.10
CA TYR A 120 -22.86 -3.01 -12.61
C TYR A 120 -23.83 -4.01 -13.26
N ARG A 121 -25.13 -3.71 -13.29
CA ARG A 121 -26.14 -4.57 -13.95
C ARG A 121 -25.86 -4.75 -15.44
N ALA A 122 -25.46 -3.69 -16.14
CA ALA A 122 -25.10 -3.77 -17.54
C ALA A 122 -23.89 -4.69 -17.77
N LEU A 123 -22.84 -4.59 -16.94
CA LEU A 123 -21.67 -5.45 -17.01
C LEU A 123 -22.00 -6.91 -16.70
N VAL A 124 -22.84 -7.17 -15.69
CA VAL A 124 -23.34 -8.52 -15.38
C VAL A 124 -24.07 -9.14 -16.57
N ALA A 125 -24.96 -8.38 -17.21
CA ALA A 125 -25.71 -8.84 -18.37
C ALA A 125 -24.80 -9.11 -19.57
N LEU A 126 -23.88 -8.19 -19.86
CA LEU A 126 -22.92 -8.31 -20.96
C LEU A 126 -22.00 -9.54 -20.80
N LEU A 127 -21.54 -9.79 -19.58
CA LEU A 127 -20.65 -10.90 -19.25
C LEU A 127 -21.39 -12.22 -18.95
N GLY A 128 -22.73 -12.22 -18.98
CA GLY A 128 -23.56 -13.38 -18.66
C GLY A 128 -23.31 -13.93 -17.25
N VAL A 129 -23.04 -13.06 -16.27
CA VAL A 129 -22.70 -13.49 -14.90
C VAL A 129 -23.97 -13.94 -14.17
N PRO A 130 -24.03 -15.19 -13.67
CA PRO A 130 -25.14 -15.61 -12.81
C PRO A 130 -25.15 -14.80 -11.53
N VAL A 131 -26.31 -14.27 -11.15
CA VAL A 131 -26.52 -13.50 -9.92
C VAL A 131 -27.53 -14.18 -9.00
N ASP A 132 -27.42 -13.89 -7.70
CA ASP A 132 -28.37 -14.33 -6.68
C ASP A 132 -29.59 -13.37 -6.58
N ALA A 133 -30.46 -13.63 -5.60
CA ALA A 133 -31.67 -12.82 -5.39
C ALA A 133 -31.40 -11.36 -4.97
N ALA A 134 -30.21 -11.08 -4.41
CA ALA A 134 -29.78 -9.72 -4.08
C ALA A 134 -29.17 -9.00 -5.28
N GLY A 135 -28.97 -9.71 -6.39
CA GLY A 135 -28.29 -9.21 -7.59
C GLY A 135 -26.77 -9.26 -7.49
N ASP A 136 -26.21 -9.91 -6.47
CA ASP A 136 -24.77 -10.14 -6.32
C ASP A 136 -24.35 -11.35 -7.18
N PRO A 137 -23.09 -11.46 -7.64
CA PRO A 137 -22.68 -12.62 -8.43
C PRO A 137 -22.81 -13.91 -7.59
N ALA A 138 -23.41 -14.96 -8.14
CA ALA A 138 -23.62 -16.22 -7.43
C ALA A 138 -22.29 -16.89 -7.03
N ALA A 139 -21.23 -16.60 -7.77
CA ALA A 139 -19.84 -16.91 -7.44
C ALA A 139 -19.02 -15.60 -7.28
N CYS A 140 -17.70 -15.68 -7.24
CA CYS A 140 -16.86 -14.48 -7.23
C CYS A 140 -16.62 -13.99 -8.68
N ALA A 141 -16.35 -12.69 -8.83
CA ALA A 141 -15.72 -12.12 -10.02
C ALA A 141 -14.40 -11.45 -9.63
N ILE A 142 -13.36 -11.62 -10.45
CA ILE A 142 -12.07 -10.95 -10.29
C ILE A 142 -11.87 -10.02 -11.48
N VAL A 143 -11.64 -8.75 -11.22
CA VAL A 143 -11.30 -7.72 -12.20
C VAL A 143 -9.95 -7.12 -11.81
N SER A 144 -9.11 -6.81 -12.79
CA SER A 144 -7.85 -6.10 -12.57
C SER A 144 -7.53 -5.25 -13.80
N THR A 145 -6.59 -4.33 -13.63
CA THR A 145 -5.95 -3.62 -14.74
C THR A 145 -4.47 -3.98 -14.81
N PHE A 146 -3.91 -4.10 -16.02
CA PHE A 146 -2.47 -4.12 -16.27
C PHE A 146 -1.90 -2.71 -16.11
N SER A 147 -1.84 -2.20 -14.88
CA SER A 147 -1.53 -0.80 -14.59
C SER A 147 -0.13 -0.41 -15.03
N THR A 148 0.00 0.65 -15.83
CA THR A 148 1.30 1.25 -16.17
C THR A 148 2.02 1.75 -14.92
N ARG A 149 3.35 1.67 -14.91
CA ARG A 149 4.16 2.24 -13.83
C ARG A 149 3.98 3.77 -13.71
N ASP A 150 3.55 4.40 -14.79
CA ASP A 150 3.44 5.85 -14.95
C ASP A 150 2.31 6.47 -14.11
N VAL A 151 1.50 5.63 -13.45
CA VAL A 151 0.47 6.09 -12.51
C VAL A 151 0.73 5.68 -11.06
N ARG A 152 1.83 4.98 -10.78
CA ARG A 152 2.08 4.35 -9.47
C ARG A 152 2.33 5.33 -8.33
N ASP A 153 3.06 6.40 -8.60
CA ASP A 153 3.48 7.40 -7.61
C ASP A 153 2.80 8.76 -7.81
N LEU A 154 1.79 8.83 -8.68
CA LEU A 154 0.97 10.02 -8.86
C LEU A 154 -0.02 10.19 -7.71
N GLY A 155 -0.31 11.44 -7.36
CA GLY A 155 -1.50 11.76 -6.56
C GLY A 155 -2.77 11.64 -7.41
N PHE A 156 -3.94 11.63 -6.76
CA PHE A 156 -5.20 11.31 -7.43
C PHE A 156 -5.52 12.20 -8.65
N ALA A 157 -5.25 13.51 -8.58
CA ALA A 157 -5.45 14.42 -9.72
C ALA A 157 -4.56 14.06 -10.93
N GLY A 158 -3.28 13.74 -10.70
CA GLY A 158 -2.38 13.30 -11.76
C GLY A 158 -2.77 11.92 -12.30
N PHE A 159 -3.22 11.03 -11.41
CA PHE A 159 -3.75 9.72 -11.76
C PHE A 159 -4.92 9.83 -12.76
N ILE A 160 -5.94 10.64 -12.48
CA ILE A 160 -7.07 10.81 -13.42
C ILE A 160 -6.70 11.62 -14.67
N GLY A 161 -5.75 12.55 -14.55
CA GLY A 161 -5.27 13.34 -15.69
C GLY A 161 -4.42 12.53 -16.68
N TYR A 162 -3.94 11.35 -16.30
CA TYR A 162 -3.13 10.49 -17.17
C TYR A 162 -3.94 9.87 -18.31
N GLY A 163 -5.25 9.66 -18.12
CA GLY A 163 -6.10 8.96 -19.09
C GLY A 163 -6.05 7.44 -18.92
N ALA A 164 -5.76 6.71 -19.99
CA ALA A 164 -5.73 5.24 -19.96
C ALA A 164 -4.60 4.71 -19.08
N HIS A 165 -4.91 3.83 -18.13
CA HIS A 165 -3.95 3.34 -17.14
C HIS A 165 -3.30 2.00 -17.50
N GLY A 166 -3.66 1.41 -18.64
CA GLY A 166 -3.25 0.05 -19.00
C GLY A 166 -1.92 -0.03 -19.74
N VAL A 167 -1.43 -1.26 -19.85
CA VAL A 167 -0.35 -1.68 -20.73
C VAL A 167 -0.91 -2.69 -21.70
N ALA A 168 -0.85 -2.39 -23.00
CA ALA A 168 -1.35 -3.27 -24.06
C ALA A 168 -0.43 -4.48 -24.28
N GLY A 169 -0.99 -5.59 -24.77
CA GLY A 169 -0.23 -6.77 -25.16
C GLY A 169 0.16 -7.72 -24.02
N ALA A 170 -0.39 -7.53 -22.82
CA ALA A 170 -0.17 -8.39 -21.67
C ALA A 170 -1.25 -9.48 -21.56
N THR A 171 -0.90 -10.60 -20.95
CA THR A 171 -1.83 -11.66 -20.58
C THR A 171 -1.78 -11.92 -19.08
N ALA A 172 -2.81 -12.55 -18.53
CA ALA A 172 -2.84 -12.92 -17.12
C ALA A 172 -3.25 -14.37 -16.89
N SER A 173 -2.74 -14.91 -15.78
CA SER A 173 -3.07 -16.25 -15.31
C SER A 173 -3.21 -16.26 -13.78
N THR A 174 -3.86 -17.30 -13.28
CA THR A 174 -4.15 -17.46 -11.84
C THR A 174 -3.56 -18.74 -11.28
N THR A 175 -3.33 -18.74 -9.97
CA THR A 175 -3.03 -19.94 -9.19
C THR A 175 -3.91 -19.94 -7.93
N PRO A 176 -4.81 -20.92 -7.74
CA PRO A 176 -5.16 -22.03 -8.64
C PRO A 176 -5.60 -21.56 -10.04
N ALA A 177 -5.41 -22.41 -11.05
CA ALA A 177 -5.76 -22.07 -12.43
C ALA A 177 -7.27 -21.91 -12.59
N LEU A 178 -7.67 -20.88 -13.34
CA LEU A 178 -9.04 -20.61 -13.78
C LEU A 178 -9.11 -20.72 -15.31
N PRO A 179 -10.33 -20.81 -15.89
CA PRO A 179 -10.51 -20.61 -17.32
C PRO A 179 -9.88 -19.31 -17.82
N PRO A 180 -9.62 -19.18 -19.14
CA PRO A 180 -9.10 -17.96 -19.72
C PRO A 180 -9.95 -16.74 -19.33
N PRO A 181 -9.32 -15.58 -19.02
CA PRO A 181 -10.07 -14.36 -18.76
C PRO A 181 -10.66 -13.76 -20.03
N THR A 182 -11.58 -12.81 -19.83
CA THR A 182 -12.00 -11.86 -20.86
C THR A 182 -11.22 -10.55 -20.69
N TYR A 183 -10.66 -10.01 -21.78
CA TYR A 183 -9.94 -8.73 -21.76
C TYR A 183 -10.86 -7.59 -22.22
N PHE A 184 -10.59 -6.38 -21.75
CA PHE A 184 -11.34 -5.18 -22.13
C PHE A 184 -10.72 -4.54 -23.37
N ASN A 185 -11.54 -4.18 -24.34
CA ASN A 185 -11.10 -3.48 -25.54
C ASN A 185 -10.79 -2.00 -25.30
N ALA A 186 -10.45 -1.25 -26.36
CA ALA A 186 -10.10 0.16 -26.27
C ALA A 186 -11.26 1.07 -25.83
N GLN A 187 -12.50 0.57 -25.87
CA GLN A 187 -13.71 1.25 -25.41
C GLN A 187 -14.10 0.84 -23.99
N VAL A 188 -13.22 0.13 -23.27
CA VAL A 188 -13.47 -0.33 -21.89
C VAL A 188 -14.65 -1.32 -21.82
N ILE A 189 -14.85 -2.09 -22.89
CA ILE A 189 -15.88 -3.12 -22.97
C ILE A 189 -15.21 -4.50 -22.95
N PRO A 190 -15.62 -5.44 -22.07
CA PRO A 190 -15.16 -6.82 -22.14
C PRO A 190 -15.43 -7.44 -23.51
N ASP A 191 -14.39 -7.98 -24.14
CA ASP A 191 -14.45 -8.56 -25.47
C ASP A 191 -13.88 -9.99 -25.45
N PRO A 192 -14.72 -11.03 -25.60
CA PRO A 192 -14.28 -12.42 -25.65
C PRO A 192 -13.35 -12.76 -26.82
N ALA A 193 -13.37 -11.96 -27.90
CA ALA A 193 -12.46 -12.15 -29.03
C ALA A 193 -11.06 -11.58 -28.77
N GLN A 194 -10.91 -10.78 -27.73
CA GLN A 194 -9.63 -10.16 -27.40
C GLN A 194 -8.73 -11.12 -26.61
N ALA A 195 -7.53 -11.37 -27.14
CA ALA A 195 -6.58 -12.35 -26.56
C ALA A 195 -5.57 -11.75 -25.56
N VAL A 196 -5.37 -10.43 -25.59
CA VAL A 196 -4.38 -9.69 -24.80
C VAL A 196 -4.97 -8.37 -24.31
N SER A 197 -4.35 -7.72 -23.34
CA SER A 197 -4.80 -6.42 -22.85
C SER A 197 -4.76 -5.32 -23.93
N SER A 198 -5.70 -4.39 -23.86
CA SER A 198 -5.67 -3.12 -24.61
C SER A 198 -4.89 -2.05 -23.83
N ALA A 199 -4.87 -0.81 -24.34
CA ALA A 199 -4.29 0.33 -23.64
C ALA A 199 -5.08 0.74 -22.38
N ASP A 200 -6.36 0.36 -22.25
CA ASP A 200 -7.10 0.48 -21.00
C ASP A 200 -6.61 -0.53 -19.96
N GLY A 201 -6.33 -1.75 -20.41
CA GLY A 201 -5.68 -2.78 -19.61
C GLY A 201 -6.62 -3.60 -18.73
N GLY A 202 -7.95 -3.48 -18.86
CA GLY A 202 -8.89 -4.30 -18.10
C GLY A 202 -8.82 -5.80 -18.43
N VAL A 203 -8.98 -6.63 -17.40
CA VAL A 203 -9.12 -8.09 -17.48
C VAL A 203 -10.10 -8.58 -16.41
N VAL A 204 -10.96 -9.54 -16.76
CA VAL A 204 -11.97 -10.11 -15.85
C VAL A 204 -12.05 -11.64 -15.93
N TRP A 205 -12.23 -12.25 -14.77
CA TRP A 205 -12.68 -13.63 -14.59
C TRP A 205 -14.04 -13.62 -13.90
N THR A 206 -15.00 -14.34 -14.47
CA THR A 206 -16.35 -14.54 -13.91
C THR A 206 -16.52 -15.97 -13.42
N GLY A 207 -17.54 -16.23 -12.60
CA GLY A 207 -17.83 -17.58 -12.11
C GLY A 207 -16.72 -18.18 -11.24
N VAL A 208 -15.90 -17.34 -10.58
CA VAL A 208 -14.71 -17.77 -9.85
C VAL A 208 -15.13 -18.48 -8.55
N PRO A 209 -14.72 -19.74 -8.32
CA PRO A 209 -15.02 -20.43 -7.08
C PRO A 209 -14.47 -19.72 -5.85
N ALA A 210 -15.04 -20.03 -4.68
CA ALA A 210 -14.49 -19.53 -3.42
C ALA A 210 -13.06 -20.04 -3.23
N GLY A 211 -12.15 -19.16 -2.83
CA GLY A 211 -10.74 -19.50 -2.72
C GLY A 211 -9.81 -18.29 -2.65
N VAL A 212 -8.52 -18.55 -2.53
CA VAL A 212 -7.47 -17.53 -2.57
C VAL A 212 -6.64 -17.74 -3.83
N TYR A 213 -6.62 -16.73 -4.69
CA TYR A 213 -5.96 -16.77 -5.99
C TYR A 213 -4.80 -15.80 -6.02
N THR A 214 -3.63 -16.25 -6.48
CA THR A 214 -2.56 -15.36 -6.91
C THR A 214 -2.71 -15.10 -8.40
N VAL A 215 -2.92 -13.85 -8.78
CA VAL A 215 -3.05 -13.44 -10.18
C VAL A 215 -1.70 -12.87 -10.65
N ARG A 216 -1.23 -13.30 -11.81
CA ARG A 216 0.04 -12.90 -12.42
C ARG A 216 -0.17 -12.43 -13.84
N ALA A 217 0.70 -11.54 -14.29
CA ALA A 217 0.73 -11.06 -15.66
C ALA A 217 2.01 -11.51 -16.38
N GLN A 218 1.91 -11.68 -17.69
CA GLN A 218 3.02 -11.90 -18.62
C GLN A 218 3.00 -10.82 -19.70
N HIS A 219 4.19 -10.34 -20.09
CA HIS A 219 4.36 -9.40 -21.20
C HIS A 219 5.77 -9.54 -21.78
N PRO A 220 5.98 -9.32 -23.10
CA PRO A 220 7.28 -9.54 -23.74
C PRO A 220 8.43 -8.67 -23.22
N SER A 221 8.14 -7.44 -22.80
CA SER A 221 9.18 -6.44 -22.48
C SER A 221 9.08 -5.82 -21.09
N THR A 222 8.09 -6.20 -20.28
CA THR A 222 7.91 -5.63 -18.94
C THR A 222 7.47 -6.68 -17.94
N ARG A 223 7.62 -6.36 -16.67
CA ARG A 223 7.26 -7.22 -15.55
C ARG A 223 6.23 -6.53 -14.69
N PHE A 224 5.35 -7.34 -14.13
CA PHE A 224 4.28 -6.90 -13.27
C PHE A 224 4.41 -7.51 -11.88
N ALA A 225 3.91 -6.81 -10.87
CA ALA A 225 3.62 -7.42 -9.61
C ALA A 225 2.40 -8.35 -9.73
N SER A 226 2.42 -9.44 -8.96
CA SER A 226 1.23 -10.25 -8.73
C SER A 226 0.38 -9.65 -7.61
N PHE A 227 -0.91 -9.95 -7.62
CA PHE A 227 -1.79 -9.65 -6.48
C PHE A 227 -2.53 -10.89 -5.99
N VAL A 228 -3.14 -10.77 -4.81
CA VAL A 228 -3.96 -11.83 -4.21
C VAL A 228 -5.43 -11.42 -4.26
N ALA A 229 -6.29 -12.32 -4.73
CA ALA A 229 -7.74 -12.17 -4.66
C ALA A 229 -8.32 -13.21 -3.70
N THR A 230 -9.07 -12.77 -2.68
CA THR A 230 -9.77 -13.66 -1.74
C THR A 230 -11.26 -13.72 -2.11
N CYS A 231 -11.60 -14.71 -2.93
CA CYS A 231 -12.93 -14.92 -3.47
C CYS A 231 -13.87 -15.63 -2.51
N ARG A 232 -15.11 -15.13 -2.47
CA ARG A 232 -16.29 -15.73 -1.84
C ARG A 232 -17.50 -15.47 -2.74
N PRO A 233 -18.59 -16.24 -2.65
CA PRO A 233 -19.84 -15.91 -3.32
C PRO A 233 -20.27 -14.47 -3.04
N GLY A 234 -20.83 -13.80 -4.04
CA GLY A 234 -21.26 -12.39 -3.96
C GLY A 234 -20.13 -11.35 -4.07
N ARG A 235 -18.86 -11.76 -4.14
CA ARG A 235 -17.76 -10.79 -4.22
C ARG A 235 -17.40 -10.40 -5.65
N VAL A 236 -17.34 -9.10 -5.88
CA VAL A 236 -16.56 -8.50 -6.97
C VAL A 236 -15.22 -8.02 -6.40
N ILE A 237 -14.12 -8.69 -6.73
CA ILE A 237 -12.77 -8.24 -6.43
C ILE A 237 -12.30 -7.34 -7.58
N ASN A 238 -12.08 -6.06 -7.34
CA ASN A 238 -11.51 -5.12 -8.28
C ASN A 238 -10.09 -4.71 -7.81
N ALA A 239 -9.06 -5.30 -8.40
CA ALA A 239 -7.67 -4.91 -8.21
C ALA A 239 -7.30 -3.78 -9.18
N ASN A 240 -7.92 -2.61 -9.00
CA ASN A 240 -7.84 -1.46 -9.90
C ASN A 240 -6.51 -0.69 -9.80
N PRO A 241 -6.22 0.20 -10.77
CA PRO A 241 -5.05 1.05 -10.74
C PRO A 241 -5.02 1.98 -9.51
N PRO A 242 -3.82 2.33 -9.03
CA PRO A 242 -2.53 1.92 -9.56
C PRO A 242 -2.02 0.60 -8.97
N TRP A 243 -2.89 -0.20 -8.33
CA TRP A 243 -2.55 -1.52 -7.82
C TRP A 243 -2.90 -2.60 -8.86
N GLY A 244 -3.26 -3.81 -8.41
CA GLY A 244 -3.47 -4.96 -9.29
C GLY A 244 -2.19 -5.44 -9.96
N LEU A 245 -2.34 -5.83 -11.22
CA LEU A 245 -1.23 -6.20 -12.12
C LEU A 245 -0.49 -4.94 -12.56
N HIS A 246 0.21 -4.29 -11.63
CA HIS A 246 0.97 -3.09 -11.95
C HIS A 246 2.38 -3.40 -12.42
N GLU A 247 2.86 -2.66 -13.41
CA GLU A 247 4.25 -2.72 -13.83
C GLU A 247 5.19 -2.42 -12.66
N LEU A 248 6.28 -3.17 -12.59
CA LEU A 248 7.35 -2.89 -11.64
C LEU A 248 8.11 -1.62 -12.04
N GLY A 249 8.65 -0.91 -11.05
CA GLY A 249 9.50 0.25 -11.29
C GLY A 249 10.72 -0.12 -12.13
N LEU A 250 11.23 0.86 -12.88
CA LEU A 250 12.54 0.75 -13.49
C LEU A 250 13.61 0.74 -12.40
N ALA A 251 14.68 -0.03 -12.61
CA ALA A 251 15.85 0.06 -11.75
C ALA A 251 16.43 1.48 -11.84
N ASP A 252 16.61 2.13 -10.68
CA ASP A 252 17.19 3.46 -10.63
C ASP A 252 18.69 3.42 -10.98
N PRO A 253 19.12 4.12 -12.04
CA PRO A 253 20.50 4.12 -12.50
C PRO A 253 21.45 4.91 -11.58
N ALA A 254 20.92 5.62 -10.58
CA ALA A 254 21.70 6.50 -9.73
C ALA A 254 22.76 5.74 -8.92
N ARG A 255 23.98 6.30 -8.93
CA ARG A 255 25.11 5.85 -8.12
C ARG A 255 25.40 6.89 -7.04
N ILE A 256 25.26 6.46 -5.79
CA ILE A 256 25.52 7.30 -4.62
C ILE A 256 26.88 6.91 -4.04
N SER A 257 27.82 7.85 -4.02
CA SER A 257 29.18 7.64 -3.53
C SER A 257 29.56 8.64 -2.45
N ALA A 258 30.32 8.20 -1.46
CA ALA A 258 30.81 9.02 -0.37
C ALA A 258 32.28 8.71 -0.08
N SER A 259 33.07 9.75 0.23
CA SER A 259 34.43 9.59 0.75
C SER A 259 34.56 10.23 2.12
N TRP A 260 35.33 9.57 2.99
CA TRP A 260 35.47 9.93 4.40
C TRP A 260 36.94 10.13 4.74
N ARG A 261 37.25 11.16 5.53
CA ARG A 261 38.53 11.25 6.24
C ARG A 261 38.39 10.54 7.58
N THR A 262 39.22 9.53 7.78
CA THR A 262 39.37 8.75 9.03
C THR A 262 40.61 9.21 9.80
N GLY A 263 40.74 8.83 11.08
CA GLY A 263 41.90 9.19 11.92
C GLY A 263 41.66 10.33 12.93
N ALA A 264 40.47 10.95 12.90
CA ALA A 264 39.96 11.80 13.97
C ALA A 264 38.93 11.02 14.80
N PRO A 265 38.58 11.43 16.04
CA PRO A 265 37.57 10.71 16.85
C PRO A 265 36.19 10.61 16.17
N VAL A 266 35.93 11.42 15.14
CA VAL A 266 34.70 11.40 14.34
C VAL A 266 35.06 11.43 12.84
N PRO A 267 34.59 10.47 12.03
CA PRO A 267 34.74 10.50 10.58
C PRO A 267 34.14 11.77 9.97
N VAL A 268 34.86 12.37 9.02
CA VAL A 268 34.43 13.59 8.32
C VAL A 268 34.19 13.29 6.84
N LEU A 269 32.96 13.53 6.38
CA LEU A 269 32.55 13.43 4.98
C LEU A 269 33.31 14.47 4.15
N ARG A 270 34.02 14.00 3.13
CA ARG A 270 34.79 14.85 2.20
C ARG A 270 34.07 15.07 0.88
N ARG A 271 33.41 14.03 0.39
CA ARG A 271 32.63 14.07 -0.85
C ARG A 271 31.37 13.25 -0.63
N LEU A 272 30.26 13.72 -1.16
CA LEU A 272 29.02 12.97 -1.27
C LEU A 272 28.39 13.35 -2.60
N ARG A 273 28.38 12.42 -3.55
CA ARG A 273 27.94 12.68 -4.90
C ARG A 273 26.91 11.65 -5.33
N VAL A 274 25.93 12.13 -6.07
CA VAL A 274 24.98 11.29 -6.80
C VAL A 274 25.22 11.50 -8.28
N ASP A 275 25.43 10.43 -9.03
CA ASP A 275 25.61 10.44 -10.49
C ASP A 275 24.59 9.52 -11.16
N GLY A 276 24.34 9.71 -12.45
CA GLY A 276 23.37 8.91 -13.20
C GLY A 276 21.92 9.15 -12.78
N LEU A 277 21.58 10.38 -12.39
CA LEU A 277 20.23 10.73 -11.98
C LEU A 277 19.24 10.54 -13.15
N PRO A 278 18.14 9.80 -12.95
CA PRO A 278 17.06 9.76 -13.93
C PRO A 278 16.33 11.11 -14.04
N PRO A 279 15.62 11.37 -15.15
CA PRO A 279 14.84 12.60 -15.32
C PRO A 279 13.86 12.84 -14.16
N GLY A 280 13.79 14.08 -13.67
CA GLY A 280 12.89 14.46 -12.58
C GLY A 280 13.26 13.90 -11.20
N ALA A 281 14.48 13.37 -11.03
CA ALA A 281 14.93 12.83 -9.76
C ALA A 281 14.89 13.86 -8.61
N ARG A 282 14.66 13.36 -7.41
CA ARG A 282 14.76 14.10 -6.15
C ARG A 282 15.75 13.38 -5.26
N VAL A 283 16.80 14.09 -4.85
CA VAL A 283 17.80 13.58 -3.91
C VAL A 283 17.44 14.07 -2.52
N ARG A 284 17.19 13.14 -1.59
CA ARG A 284 16.93 13.48 -0.19
C ARG A 284 18.06 13.00 0.69
N VAL A 285 18.42 13.81 1.66
CA VAL A 285 19.42 13.49 2.67
C VAL A 285 18.81 13.62 4.05
N ARG A 286 19.08 12.65 4.93
CA ARG A 286 18.60 12.65 6.30
C ARG A 286 19.69 12.14 7.24
N CYS A 287 19.79 12.74 8.42
CA CYS A 287 20.56 12.20 9.53
C CYS A 287 19.60 11.72 10.63
N THR A 288 19.82 10.52 11.16
CA THR A 288 19.10 10.00 12.34
C THR A 288 20.07 9.59 13.43
N GLY A 289 19.60 9.59 14.68
CA GLY A 289 20.41 9.29 15.86
C GLY A 289 20.74 10.53 16.70
N PRO A 290 21.53 10.35 17.78
CA PRO A 290 21.77 11.40 18.75
C PRO A 290 22.49 12.59 18.11
N ARG A 291 22.02 13.81 18.41
CA ARG A 291 22.65 15.08 17.98
C ARG A 291 22.79 15.26 16.46
N CYS A 292 21.95 14.58 15.66
CA CYS A 292 21.85 14.88 14.23
C CYS A 292 21.24 16.27 14.03
N VAL A 293 22.01 17.18 13.42
CA VAL A 293 21.55 18.55 13.11
C VAL A 293 20.74 18.62 11.81
N LEU A 294 21.00 17.68 10.88
CA LEU A 294 20.31 17.60 9.60
C LEU A 294 19.07 16.73 9.72
N ARG A 295 17.90 17.35 9.90
CA ARG A 295 16.62 16.62 9.89
C ARG A 295 16.28 16.09 8.50
N ARG A 296 16.37 16.95 7.48
CA ARG A 296 16.10 16.62 6.08
C ARG A 296 16.67 17.70 5.17
N LEU A 297 17.29 17.31 4.08
CA LEU A 297 17.58 18.15 2.91
C LEU A 297 16.94 17.48 1.68
N THR A 298 16.37 18.27 0.78
CA THR A 298 15.90 17.80 -0.53
C THR A 298 16.52 18.67 -1.59
N ILE A 299 17.14 18.03 -2.58
CA ILE A 299 17.71 18.65 -3.75
C ILE A 299 16.91 18.16 -4.95
N THR A 300 16.38 19.10 -5.73
CA THR A 300 15.73 18.82 -7.02
C THR A 300 16.63 19.36 -8.11
N PRO A 301 17.44 18.50 -8.76
CA PRO A 301 18.31 18.88 -9.87
C PRO A 301 17.46 19.47 -11.00
N ALA A 302 18.01 20.45 -11.72
CA ALA A 302 17.37 20.99 -12.91
C ALA A 302 17.26 19.91 -14.01
N ALA A 303 16.34 20.12 -14.96
CA ALA A 303 16.16 19.21 -16.09
C ALA A 303 17.50 18.99 -16.84
N GLY A 304 17.78 17.74 -17.20
CA GLY A 304 19.03 17.34 -17.87
C GLY A 304 20.25 17.18 -16.95
N VAL A 305 20.19 17.59 -15.68
CA VAL A 305 21.28 17.37 -14.73
C VAL A 305 21.33 15.90 -14.31
N THR A 306 22.41 15.22 -14.66
CA THR A 306 22.62 13.79 -14.36
C THR A 306 23.44 13.54 -13.10
N GLY A 307 23.95 14.57 -12.43
CA GLY A 307 24.70 14.40 -11.18
C GLY A 307 24.71 15.64 -10.29
N VAL A 308 24.79 15.43 -8.97
CA VAL A 308 24.82 16.48 -7.96
C VAL A 308 25.89 16.22 -6.91
N ASP A 309 26.62 17.26 -6.53
CA ASP A 309 27.43 17.26 -5.31
C ASP A 309 26.56 17.64 -4.12
N VAL A 310 26.25 16.64 -3.31
CA VAL A 310 25.40 16.78 -2.13
C VAL A 310 26.20 17.36 -0.97
N ALA A 311 27.49 17.05 -0.86
CA ALA A 311 28.30 17.48 0.28
C ALA A 311 28.37 19.01 0.39
N GLY A 312 28.48 19.71 -0.74
CA GLY A 312 28.46 21.18 -0.80
C GLY A 312 27.16 21.81 -0.31
N SER A 313 26.06 21.04 -0.25
CA SER A 313 24.76 21.51 0.24
C SER A 313 24.50 21.17 1.71
N LEU A 314 25.41 20.44 2.38
CA LEU A 314 25.24 20.04 3.78
C LEU A 314 25.81 21.10 4.73
N PRO A 315 25.16 21.38 5.87
CA PRO A 315 25.74 22.25 6.89
C PRO A 315 27.02 21.62 7.44
N PRO A 316 28.04 22.40 7.84
CA PRO A 316 29.34 21.87 8.28
C PRO A 316 29.25 20.83 9.40
N ALA A 317 28.28 20.97 10.30
CA ALA A 317 28.04 20.01 11.38
C ALA A 317 27.49 18.65 10.89
N ALA A 318 26.78 18.59 9.75
CA ALA A 318 26.30 17.35 9.15
C ALA A 318 27.39 16.58 8.37
N LEU A 319 28.54 17.22 8.09
CA LEU A 319 29.69 16.54 7.50
C LEU A 319 30.41 15.61 8.50
N ARG A 320 30.10 15.69 9.80
CA ARG A 320 30.71 14.85 10.83
C ARG A 320 29.71 13.78 11.28
N LEU A 321 30.00 12.51 10.99
CA LEU A 321 29.11 11.41 11.34
C LEU A 321 29.58 10.71 12.62
N ARG A 322 28.93 11.00 13.75
CA ARG A 322 29.28 10.48 15.08
C ARG A 322 28.82 9.03 15.26
N ALA A 323 29.43 8.34 16.23
CA ALA A 323 28.97 7.02 16.65
C ALA A 323 27.47 7.03 16.99
N GLY A 324 26.73 6.06 16.44
CA GLY A 324 25.27 5.95 16.64
C GLY A 324 24.42 6.83 15.71
N GLN A 325 25.02 7.72 14.93
CA GLN A 325 24.31 8.44 13.87
C GLN A 325 24.24 7.62 12.58
N THR A 326 23.20 7.84 11.78
CA THR A 326 23.07 7.28 10.42
C THR A 326 22.81 8.41 9.45
N LEU A 327 23.64 8.52 8.40
CA LEU A 327 23.38 9.36 7.24
C LEU A 327 22.72 8.50 6.17
N GLU A 328 21.60 8.96 5.64
CA GLU A 328 20.86 8.32 4.56
C GLU A 328 20.75 9.29 3.39
N VAL A 329 21.03 8.78 2.19
CA VAL A 329 20.75 9.48 0.93
C VAL A 329 19.84 8.61 0.10
N SER A 330 18.72 9.17 -0.37
CA SER A 330 17.79 8.48 -1.25
C SER A 330 17.58 9.26 -2.54
N VAL A 331 17.47 8.54 -3.66
CA VAL A 331 17.14 9.08 -4.98
C VAL A 331 15.80 8.48 -5.39
N ALA A 332 14.82 9.35 -5.63
CA ALA A 332 13.49 8.95 -6.08
C ALA A 332 13.14 9.71 -7.35
N ALA A 333 12.61 9.02 -8.35
CA ALA A 333 12.14 9.60 -9.59
C ALA A 333 10.88 8.88 -10.06
N HIS A 334 10.05 9.61 -10.80
CA HIS A 334 8.85 9.04 -11.41
C HIS A 334 9.22 7.83 -12.27
N ARG A 335 8.47 6.72 -12.16
CA ARG A 335 8.69 5.42 -12.85
C ARG A 335 9.83 4.54 -12.32
N TYR A 336 10.67 5.01 -11.39
CA TYR A 336 11.82 4.26 -10.89
C TYR A 336 11.61 3.78 -9.45
N ASP A 337 12.19 2.64 -9.13
CA ASP A 337 12.40 2.24 -7.74
C ASP A 337 13.30 3.26 -7.04
N THR A 338 13.07 3.53 -5.76
CA THR A 338 13.90 4.49 -5.01
C THR A 338 15.18 3.80 -4.56
N THR A 339 16.35 4.27 -5.00
CA THR A 339 17.64 3.86 -4.42
C THR A 339 17.88 4.62 -3.13
N LEU A 340 18.38 3.93 -2.09
CA LEU A 340 18.97 4.59 -0.93
C LEU A 340 20.27 3.94 -0.48
N VAL A 341 21.16 4.77 0.06
CA VAL A 341 22.40 4.35 0.69
C VAL A 341 22.46 4.92 2.10
N ARG A 342 22.79 4.04 3.04
CA ARG A 342 22.98 4.38 4.46
C ARG A 342 24.44 4.22 4.85
N TRP A 343 24.92 5.15 5.65
CA TRP A 343 26.19 5.08 6.35
C TRP A 343 25.94 5.21 7.85
N ARG A 344 26.37 4.22 8.62
CA ARG A 344 26.28 4.28 10.09
C ARG A 344 27.61 4.72 10.66
N GLY A 345 27.58 5.74 11.51
CA GLY A 345 28.75 6.24 12.22
C GLY A 345 29.25 5.23 13.24
N THR A 346 30.54 4.95 13.19
CA THR A 346 31.29 4.11 14.11
C THR A 346 32.47 4.89 14.63
N ALA A 347 32.79 4.77 15.91
CA ALA A 347 33.94 5.47 16.49
C ALA A 347 35.25 5.05 15.79
N GLY A 348 36.05 6.03 15.36
CA GLY A 348 37.38 5.79 14.78
C GLY A 348 37.43 5.12 13.40
N ALA A 349 36.32 4.65 12.83
CA ALA A 349 36.28 3.89 11.58
C ALA A 349 35.44 4.56 10.49
N ALA A 350 35.81 4.36 9.22
CA ALA A 350 35.02 4.80 8.08
C ALA A 350 33.62 4.13 8.10
N PRO A 351 32.55 4.90 7.93
CA PRO A 351 31.21 4.34 7.78
C PRO A 351 31.11 3.44 6.54
N ARG A 352 30.60 2.22 6.72
CA ARG A 352 30.30 1.31 5.60
C ARG A 352 28.97 1.70 4.94
N ALA A 353 28.95 1.71 3.61
CA ALA A 353 27.75 1.95 2.83
C ALA A 353 26.87 0.69 2.81
N VAL A 354 25.57 0.85 3.04
CA VAL A 354 24.56 -0.18 2.83
C VAL A 354 23.55 0.33 1.82
N ARG A 355 23.55 -0.26 0.62
CA ARG A 355 22.60 0.07 -0.44
C ARG A 355 21.31 -0.74 -0.28
N ARG A 356 20.18 -0.07 -0.48
CA ARG A 356 18.83 -0.66 -0.45
C ARG A 356 17.94 -0.01 -1.51
N CYS A 357 16.86 -0.68 -1.87
CA CYS A 357 15.88 -0.24 -2.84
C CYS A 357 14.48 -0.29 -2.21
N VAL A 358 13.62 0.66 -2.59
CA VAL A 358 12.20 0.66 -2.27
C VAL A 358 11.43 0.61 -3.58
N ALA A 359 10.57 -0.38 -3.74
CA ALA A 359 9.76 -0.55 -4.94
C ALA A 359 8.89 0.69 -5.20
N LEU A 360 8.72 1.05 -6.48
CA LEU A 360 7.88 2.16 -6.91
C LEU A 360 6.47 2.11 -6.28
N GLY A 361 6.04 3.24 -5.71
CA GLY A 361 4.73 3.36 -5.04
C GLY A 361 4.62 2.67 -3.68
N SER A 362 5.69 2.02 -3.19
CA SER A 362 5.71 1.39 -1.87
C SER A 362 6.20 2.36 -0.80
N SER A 363 5.60 2.29 0.40
CA SER A 363 6.17 2.86 1.62
C SER A 363 6.85 1.81 2.51
N GLY A 364 6.97 0.58 1.97
CA GLY A 364 7.57 -0.58 2.62
C GLY A 364 9.01 -0.39 3.07
N PRO A 365 9.48 -1.25 4.01
CA PRO A 365 10.88 -1.22 4.42
C PRO A 365 11.79 -1.48 3.20
N PRO A 366 12.92 -0.77 3.09
CA PRO A 366 13.87 -1.00 2.02
C PRO A 366 14.44 -2.42 2.01
N ALA A 367 14.43 -3.06 0.84
CA ALA A 367 15.05 -4.34 0.58
C ALA A 367 16.48 -4.16 0.04
N PRO A 368 17.37 -5.17 0.06
CA PRO A 368 18.55 -5.14 -0.82
C PRO A 368 18.13 -4.78 -2.26
N CYS A 369 18.87 -3.85 -2.87
CA CYS A 369 19.03 -3.89 -4.32
C CYS A 369 19.94 -5.10 -4.63
#